data_AF-A0A9X2ISM8-F1
#
_entry.id   AF-A0A9X2ISM8-F1
#
_cell.length_a   1.000
_cell.length_b   1.000
_cell.length_c   1.000
_cell.angle_alpha   90.00
_cell.angle_beta   90.00
_cell.angle_gamma   90.00
#
_symmetry.space_group_name_H-M   'P 1'
#
loop_
_entity.id
_entity.type
_entity.pdbx_description
1 polymer ?
#
loop_
_entity_poly.entity_id
_entity_poly.type
_entity_poly.pdbx_seq_one_letter_code
_entity_poly.pdbx_strand_id
1 'polypeptide(L)'
;VFAAKVAALEVELMALEVTVLRVVSRETSGKGPGPEASMLKIKGTEVQQALTELMVEAIGPLAAPFDVPFLDGEREHSIAGDDDAAPLAAYYFNDRKTSIYGGSNEIQKNIIAQMILGL
;
A
#
# COMPACT_ATOMS: atom_id res chain seq x y z
N VAL A 1 7.21 20.80 0.09
CA VAL A 1 7.38 19.62 -0.81
C VAL A 1 6.83 18.36 -0.15
N PHE A 2 7.27 17.95 1.05
CA PHE A 2 6.73 16.78 1.76
C PHE A 2 5.22 16.84 2.05
N ALA A 3 4.72 17.93 2.66
CA ALA A 3 3.29 18.09 2.94
C ALA A 3 2.38 17.98 1.71
N ALA A 4 2.88 18.37 0.52
CA ALA A 4 2.14 18.20 -0.73
C ALA A 4 2.07 16.73 -1.16
N LYS A 5 3.11 15.92 -0.91
CA LYS A 5 3.08 14.47 -1.15
C LYS A 5 2.08 13.77 -0.22
N VAL A 6 2.05 14.17 1.05
CA VAL A 6 1.07 13.65 2.04
C VAL A 6 -0.35 13.97 1.58
N ALA A 7 -0.63 15.23 1.23
CA ALA A 7 -1.95 15.64 0.76
C ALA A 7 -2.36 14.91 -0.53
N ALA A 8 -1.43 14.72 -1.48
CA ALA A 8 -1.70 13.96 -2.69
C ALA A 8 -2.03 12.49 -2.40
N LEU A 9 -1.30 11.85 -1.48
CA LEU A 9 -1.57 10.48 -1.08
C LEU A 9 -2.91 10.34 -0.35
N GLU A 10 -3.25 11.30 0.51
CA GLU A 10 -4.55 11.34 1.20
C GLU A 10 -5.71 11.41 0.19
N VAL A 11 -5.59 12.25 -0.84
CA VAL A 11 -6.57 12.34 -1.93
C VAL A 11 -6.71 11.00 -2.67
N GLU A 12 -5.60 10.33 -2.97
CA GLU A 12 -5.62 9.00 -3.61
C GLU A 12 -6.27 7.94 -2.70
N LEU A 13 -6.00 7.97 -1.40
CA LEU A 13 -6.60 7.05 -0.43
C LEU A 13 -8.11 7.27 -0.32
N MET A 14 -8.57 8.52 -0.22
CA MET A 14 -10.00 8.85 -0.20
C MET A 14 -10.70 8.42 -1.50
N ALA A 15 -10.05 8.63 -2.65
CA ALA A 15 -10.58 8.19 -3.94
C ALA A 15 -10.70 6.66 -4.01
N LEU A 16 -9.71 5.94 -3.48
CA LEU A 16 -9.72 4.48 -3.38
C LEU A 16 -10.87 4.01 -2.47
N GLU A 17 -11.03 4.60 -1.29
CA GLU A 17 -12.10 4.25 -0.34
C GLU A 17 -13.49 4.40 -0.97
N VAL A 18 -13.78 5.55 -1.60
CA VAL A 18 -15.05 5.78 -2.30
C VAL A 18 -15.26 4.77 -3.44
N THR A 19 -14.17 4.39 -4.13
CA THR A 19 -14.23 3.39 -5.20
C THR A 19 -14.55 2.00 -4.65
N VAL A 20 -13.93 1.59 -3.53
CA VAL A 20 -14.24 0.33 -2.83
C VAL A 20 -15.72 0.30 -2.45
N LEU A 21 -16.22 1.35 -1.80
CA LEU A 21 -17.64 1.43 -1.40
C LEU A 21 -18.58 1.32 -2.60
N ARG A 22 -18.24 1.95 -3.73
CA ARG A 22 -19.02 1.84 -4.97
C ARG A 22 -19.04 0.41 -5.51
N VAL A 23 -17.90 -0.28 -5.52
CA VAL A 23 -17.79 -1.67 -5.99
C VAL A 23 -18.64 -2.59 -5.10
N VAL A 24 -18.47 -2.52 -3.78
CA VAL A 24 -19.23 -3.33 -2.82
C VAL A 24 -20.73 -3.09 -2.96
N SER A 25 -21.16 -1.82 -3.13
CA SER A 25 -22.59 -1.50 -3.32
C SER A 25 -23.20 -2.08 -4.60
N ARG A 26 -22.38 -2.37 -5.62
CA ARG A 26 -22.82 -2.94 -6.91
C ARG A 26 -22.77 -4.46 -6.91
N GLU A 27 -21.83 -5.08 -6.20
CA GLU A 27 -21.70 -6.54 -6.10
C GLU A 27 -22.94 -7.22 -5.49
N THR A 28 -23.70 -6.50 -4.66
CA THR A 28 -25.02 -6.94 -4.14
C THR A 28 -26.05 -7.30 -5.22
N SER A 29 -25.75 -7.07 -6.51
CA SER A 29 -26.59 -7.45 -7.66
C SER A 29 -26.28 -8.82 -8.28
N GLY A 30 -25.31 -9.58 -7.75
CA GLY A 30 -25.03 -10.97 -8.17
C GLY A 30 -24.22 -11.12 -9.47
N LYS A 31 -23.62 -10.05 -9.98
CA LYS A 31 -22.63 -10.12 -11.05
C LYS A 31 -21.28 -10.52 -10.44
N GLY A 32 -20.61 -11.52 -11.03
CA GLY A 32 -19.26 -11.95 -10.60
C GLY A 32 -18.23 -10.81 -10.67
N PRO A 33 -16.99 -11.03 -10.18
CA PRO A 33 -16.00 -9.98 -10.06
C PRO A 33 -15.69 -9.35 -11.43
N GLY A 34 -15.95 -8.05 -11.53
CA GLY A 34 -15.65 -7.25 -12.71
C GLY A 34 -14.20 -6.75 -12.74
N PRO A 35 -13.81 -5.96 -13.77
CA PRO A 35 -12.47 -5.38 -13.87
C PRO A 35 -12.13 -4.47 -12.66
N GLU A 36 -13.14 -4.05 -11.90
CA GLU A 36 -12.97 -3.23 -10.71
C GLU A 36 -12.11 -3.91 -9.64
N ALA A 37 -12.18 -5.24 -9.49
CA ALA A 37 -11.33 -5.95 -8.53
C ALA A 37 -9.84 -5.79 -8.86
N SER A 38 -9.48 -5.92 -10.14
CA SER A 38 -8.12 -5.68 -10.63
C SER A 38 -7.69 -4.22 -10.47
N MET A 39 -8.59 -3.27 -10.72
CA MET A 39 -8.33 -1.84 -10.51
C MET A 39 -8.06 -1.53 -9.03
N LEU A 40 -8.90 -2.05 -8.13
CA LEU A 40 -8.77 -1.87 -6.69
C LEU A 40 -7.44 -2.46 -6.18
N LYS A 41 -7.04 -3.64 -6.68
CA LYS A 41 -5.74 -4.23 -6.36
C LYS A 41 -4.62 -3.28 -6.73
N ILE A 42 -4.56 -2.83 -8.00
CA ILE A 42 -3.48 -1.94 -8.46
C ILE A 42 -3.42 -0.69 -7.59
N LYS A 43 -4.53 0.05 -7.46
CA LYS A 43 -4.57 1.30 -6.71
C LYS A 43 -4.27 1.11 -5.23
N GLY A 44 -4.77 0.04 -4.61
CA GLY A 44 -4.45 -0.30 -3.22
C GLY A 44 -2.96 -0.50 -3.00
N THR A 45 -2.31 -1.27 -3.87
CA THR A 45 -0.86 -1.53 -3.74
C THR A 45 -0.01 -0.29 -3.99
N GLU A 46 -0.41 0.58 -4.92
CA GLU A 46 0.27 1.86 -5.17
C GLU A 46 0.17 2.78 -3.96
N VAL A 47 -1.02 2.90 -3.35
CA VAL A 47 -1.25 3.72 -2.15
C VAL A 47 -0.45 3.18 -0.95
N GLN A 48 -0.44 1.86 -0.73
CA GLN A 48 0.35 1.24 0.35
C GLN A 48 1.85 1.49 0.20
N GLN A 49 2.38 1.35 -1.01
CA GLN A 49 3.79 1.61 -1.27
C GLN A 49 4.15 3.08 -1.08
N ALA A 50 3.32 4.00 -1.58
CA ALA A 50 3.53 5.43 -1.37
C ALA A 50 3.43 5.84 0.11
N LEU A 51 2.53 5.20 0.88
CA LEU A 51 2.39 5.45 2.32
C LEU A 51 3.65 5.06 3.07
N THR A 52 4.14 3.85 2.87
CA THR A 52 5.35 3.36 3.54
C THR A 52 6.60 4.12 3.08
N GLU A 53 6.66 4.58 1.83
CA GLU A 53 7.71 5.47 1.34
C GLU A 53 7.70 6.83 2.07
N LEU A 54 6.52 7.44 2.25
CA LEU A 54 6.41 8.69 3.01
C LEU A 54 6.72 8.52 4.49
N MET A 55 6.38 7.37 5.09
CA MET A 55 6.73 7.05 6.47
C MET A 55 8.26 7.03 6.66
N VAL A 56 8.98 6.35 5.76
CA VAL A 56 10.45 6.32 5.76
C VAL A 56 11.05 7.71 5.46
N GLU A 57 10.47 8.47 4.52
CA GLU A 57 10.90 9.84 4.22
C GLU A 57 10.73 10.78 5.44
N ALA A 58 9.64 10.61 6.21
CA ALA A 58 9.33 11.46 7.36
C ALA A 58 10.35 11.32 8.50
N ILE A 59 10.76 10.09 8.81
CA ILE A 59 11.68 9.78 9.90
C ILE A 59 13.15 9.87 9.47
N GLY A 60 13.42 9.81 8.16
CA GLY A 60 14.73 10.08 7.58
C GLY A 60 15.81 9.08 8.02
N PRO A 61 17.01 9.53 8.44
CA PRO A 61 18.11 8.63 8.82
C PRO A 61 17.79 7.65 9.95
N LEU A 62 16.76 7.92 10.76
CA LEU A 62 16.32 7.03 11.83
C LEU A 62 15.72 5.71 11.32
N ALA A 63 15.46 5.56 10.01
CA ALA A 63 15.03 4.29 9.40
C ALA A 63 16.18 3.31 9.17
N ALA A 64 17.43 3.78 9.23
CA ALA A 64 18.57 2.96 8.87
C ALA A 64 18.80 1.75 9.79
N PRO A 65 18.62 1.86 11.13
CA PRO A 65 18.82 0.73 12.03
C PRO A 65 17.73 -0.34 11.85
N PHE A 66 18.16 -1.60 11.75
CA PHE A 66 17.28 -2.76 11.83
C PHE A 66 17.51 -3.48 13.18
N ASP A 67 16.76 -3.07 14.21
CA ASP A 67 16.90 -3.56 15.58
C ASP A 67 16.09 -4.84 15.83
N VAL A 68 16.61 -5.97 15.35
CA VAL A 68 15.93 -7.28 15.45
C VAL A 68 15.52 -7.63 16.88
N PRO A 69 16.36 -7.49 17.93
CA PRO A 69 15.93 -7.79 19.29
C PRO A 69 14.72 -6.96 19.78
N PHE A 70 14.60 -5.70 19.36
CA PHE A 70 13.40 -4.91 19.66
C PHE A 70 12.19 -5.41 18.87
N LEU A 71 12.35 -5.64 17.56
CA LEU A 71 11.27 -6.09 16.68
C LEU A 71 10.72 -7.49 17.03
N ASP A 72 11.57 -8.36 17.60
CA ASP A 72 11.19 -9.69 18.10
C ASP A 72 10.67 -9.65 19.55
N GLY A 73 10.64 -8.47 20.18
CA GLY A 73 10.14 -8.27 21.54
C GLY A 73 11.10 -8.72 22.65
N GLU A 74 12.36 -9.00 22.33
CA GLU A 74 13.40 -9.34 23.30
C GLU A 74 13.86 -8.11 24.12
N ARG A 75 13.57 -6.90 23.65
CA ARG A 75 13.88 -5.62 24.29
C ARG A 75 12.68 -4.69 24.27
N GLU A 76 12.47 -3.94 25.36
CA GLU A 76 11.33 -3.02 25.53
C GLU A 76 11.38 -1.79 24.63
N HIS A 77 12.57 -1.26 24.34
CA HIS A 77 12.76 -0.06 23.52
C HIS A 77 13.81 -0.24 22.42
N SER A 78 13.59 0.44 21.31
CA SER A 78 14.49 0.53 20.16
C SER A 78 15.82 1.18 20.56
N ILE A 79 16.94 0.68 20.02
CA ILE A 79 18.26 1.32 20.17
C ILE A 79 18.33 2.74 19.61
N ALA A 80 17.39 3.11 18.72
CA ALA A 80 17.31 4.45 18.15
C ALA A 80 16.53 5.44 19.06
N GLY A 81 15.88 4.95 20.13
CA GLY A 81 15.09 5.77 21.05
C GLY A 81 13.72 6.19 20.52
N ASP A 82 13.30 5.66 19.37
CA ASP A 82 11.98 5.85 18.77
C ASP A 82 11.42 4.48 18.36
N ASP A 83 10.46 4.00 19.15
CA ASP A 83 9.84 2.69 19.00
C ASP A 83 8.89 2.64 17.80
N ASP A 84 8.24 3.76 17.48
CA ASP A 84 7.30 3.88 16.35
C ASP A 84 8.04 3.92 15.01
N ALA A 85 9.25 4.51 14.99
CA ALA A 85 10.08 4.58 13.79
C ALA A 85 10.79 3.25 13.46
N ALA A 86 11.13 2.45 14.47
CA ALA A 86 11.90 1.22 14.33
C ALA A 86 11.35 0.21 13.31
N PRO A 87 10.04 -0.07 13.20
CA PRO A 87 9.52 -1.02 12.22
C PRO A 87 9.35 -0.46 10.80
N LEU A 88 9.43 0.86 10.60
CA LEU A 88 8.98 1.49 9.34
C LEU A 88 9.80 1.06 8.11
N ALA A 89 11.10 0.83 8.26
CA ALA A 89 11.93 0.30 7.18
C ALA A 89 11.51 -1.13 6.79
N ALA A 90 11.20 -1.98 7.78
CA ALA A 90 10.73 -3.34 7.54
C ALA A 90 9.36 -3.32 6.82
N TYR A 91 8.45 -2.43 7.21
CA TYR A 91 7.17 -2.23 6.53
C TYR A 91 7.35 -1.79 5.07
N TYR A 92 8.21 -0.79 4.83
CA TYR A 92 8.53 -0.35 3.47
C TYR A 92 9.00 -1.51 2.58
N PHE A 93 9.99 -2.29 3.04
CA PHE A 93 10.50 -3.42 2.27
C PHE A 93 9.46 -4.53 2.08
N ASN A 94 8.68 -4.83 3.11
CA ASN A 94 7.63 -5.83 3.05
C ASN A 94 6.54 -5.43 2.04
N ASP A 95 6.11 -4.17 2.05
CA ASP A 95 5.00 -3.71 1.21
C ASP A 95 5.38 -3.50 -0.25
N ARG A 96 6.67 -3.49 -0.59
CA ARG A 96 7.12 -3.61 -2.00
C ARG A 96 6.58 -4.88 -2.66
N LYS A 97 6.37 -5.96 -1.91
CA LYS A 97 5.90 -7.24 -2.48
C LYS A 97 4.45 -7.16 -2.96
N THR A 98 3.66 -6.22 -2.44
CA THR A 98 2.19 -6.13 -2.67
C THR A 98 1.83 -5.92 -4.15
N SER A 99 2.66 -5.21 -4.90
CA SER A 99 2.47 -5.03 -6.35
C SER A 99 2.80 -6.29 -7.17
N ILE A 100 3.29 -7.36 -6.54
CA ILE A 100 3.73 -8.61 -7.18
C ILE A 100 2.88 -9.81 -6.72
N TYR A 101 2.77 -10.05 -5.41
CA TYR A 101 2.04 -11.21 -4.90
C TYR A 101 0.53 -11.05 -5.11
N GLY A 102 -0.19 -12.17 -5.25
CA GLY A 102 -1.62 -12.14 -5.57
C GLY A 102 -1.92 -11.67 -7.00
N GLY A 103 -0.93 -11.73 -7.89
CA GLY A 103 -0.99 -11.26 -9.28
C GLY A 103 -0.35 -9.89 -9.42
N SER A 104 0.67 -9.77 -10.28
CA SER A 104 1.41 -8.52 -10.42
C SER A 104 0.54 -7.39 -11.01
N ASN A 105 0.92 -6.15 -10.79
CA ASN A 105 0.18 -5.01 -11.34
C ASN A 105 0.10 -5.04 -12.88
N GLU A 106 1.09 -5.60 -13.56
CA GLU A 106 1.10 -5.83 -15.00
C GLU A 106 0.04 -6.87 -15.41
N ILE A 107 -0.05 -7.97 -14.67
CA ILE A 107 -1.09 -8.98 -14.90
C ILE A 107 -2.48 -8.40 -14.68
N GLN A 108 -2.67 -7.60 -13.63
CA GLN A 108 -3.95 -6.93 -13.38
C GLN A 108 -4.31 -5.93 -14.50
N LYS A 109 -3.33 -5.20 -15.05
CA LYS A 109 -3.55 -4.31 -16.21
C LYS A 109 -3.97 -5.09 -17.46
N ASN A 110 -3.40 -6.27 -17.68
CA ASN A 110 -3.81 -7.15 -18.79
C ASN A 110 -5.24 -7.65 -18.62
N ILE A 111 -5.63 -8.07 -17.41
CA ILE A 111 -7.02 -8.48 -17.10
C ILE A 111 -7.99 -7.33 -17.41
N ILE A 112 -7.65 -6.11 -16.98
CA ILE A 112 -8.47 -4.91 -17.28
C ILE A 112 -8.58 -4.70 -18.78
N ALA A 113 -7.47 -4.78 -19.54
CA ALA A 113 -7.48 -4.62 -20.99
C ALA A 113 -8.36 -5.68 -21.67
N GLN A 114 -8.27 -6.95 -21.25
CA GLN A 114 -9.09 -8.03 -21.77
C GLN A 114 -10.57 -7.82 -21.48
N MET A 115 -10.93 -7.44 -20.25
CA MET A 115 -12.33 -7.29 -19.84
C MET A 115 -13.01 -6.04 -20.40
N ILE A 116 -12.27 -4.94 -20.58
CA ILE A 116 -12.83 -3.66 -21.03
C ILE A 116 -12.65 -3.45 -22.54
N LEU A 117 -11.48 -3.78 -23.09
CA LEU A 117 -11.12 -3.49 -24.48
C LEU A 117 -11.21 -4.73 -25.38
N GLY A 118 -11.28 -5.94 -24.83
CA GLY A 118 -11.30 -7.19 -25.60
C GLY A 118 -9.98 -7.49 -26.34
N LEU A 119 -8.87 -6.93 -25.85
CA LEU A 119 -7.52 -7.07 -26.41
C LEU A 119 -6.73 -8.22 -25.77
#